data_AF-C8NIH8-F1
#
_entry.id   AF-C8NIH8-F1
#
_cell.length_a   1.000
_cell.length_b   1.000
_cell.length_c   1.000
_cell.angle_alpha   90.00
_cell.angle_beta   90.00
_cell.angle_gamma   90.00
#
_symmetry.space_group_name_H-M   'P 1'
#
loop_
_entity.id
_entity.type
_entity.pdbx_description
1 polymer ?
#
loop_
_entity_poly.entity_id
_entity_poly.type
_entity_poly.pdbx_seq_one_letter_code
_entity_poly.pdbx_strand_id
1 'polypeptide(L)'
;MADSIIKLRKQGINSITQLDDLIKKSADDRQDLLHKIKNIETKMKSLSQDMENINTINKYREIYKYHKRNPEDEQFAEEYYSELSVYKIATKEILENYKKLPKTKEILSKLDKLQEKRTPLCKSIL
;
A
#
# COMPACT_ATOMS: atom_id res chain seq x y z
N MET A 1 45.96 -0.24 -8.73
CA MET A 1 45.73 0.54 -7.48
C MET A 1 45.97 2.03 -7.70
N ALA A 2 47.11 2.44 -8.28
CA ALA A 2 47.37 3.84 -8.66
C ALA A 2 46.32 4.43 -9.62
N ASP A 3 45.87 3.68 -10.65
CA ASP A 3 44.86 4.16 -11.59
C ASP A 3 43.50 4.46 -10.94
N SER A 4 43.11 3.68 -9.92
CA SER A 4 41.88 3.90 -9.15
C SER A 4 41.98 5.18 -8.32
N ILE A 5 43.14 5.42 -7.71
CA ILE A 5 43.41 6.65 -6.93
C ILE A 5 43.41 7.88 -7.85
N ILE A 6 44.01 7.77 -9.05
CA ILE A 6 44.00 8.84 -10.05
C ILE A 6 42.55 9.14 -10.50
N LYS A 7 41.72 8.11 -10.71
CA LYS A 7 40.30 8.29 -11.04
C LYS A 7 39.52 8.98 -9.92
N LEU A 8 39.71 8.58 -8.67
CA LEU A 8 39.06 9.21 -7.51
C LEU A 8 39.45 10.68 -7.37
N ARG A 9 40.74 11.01 -7.52
CA ARG A 9 41.21 12.41 -7.51
C ARG A 9 40.65 13.23 -8.67
N LYS A 10 40.52 12.65 -9.87
CA LYS A 10 39.84 13.29 -11.01
C LYS A 10 38.36 13.56 -10.74
N GLN A 11 37.73 12.79 -9.86
CA GLN A 11 36.37 13.01 -9.37
C GLN A 11 36.30 13.93 -8.14
N GLY A 12 37.43 14.53 -7.73
CA GLY A 12 37.49 15.46 -6.60
C GLY A 12 37.64 14.79 -5.22
N ILE A 13 37.82 13.47 -5.16
CA ILE A 13 38.01 12.72 -3.91
C ILE A 13 39.51 12.63 -3.62
N ASN A 14 39.96 13.38 -2.63
CA ASN A 14 41.38 13.59 -2.33
C ASN A 14 41.91 12.73 -1.17
N SER A 15 41.02 12.23 -0.31
CA SER A 15 41.38 11.37 0.83
C SER A 15 40.43 10.17 0.97
N ILE A 16 40.91 9.16 1.70
CA ILE A 16 40.09 7.99 2.09
C ILE A 16 38.91 8.43 2.97
N THR A 17 39.13 9.38 3.88
CA THR A 17 38.06 9.91 4.74
C THR A 17 36.92 10.56 3.93
N GLN A 18 37.24 11.31 2.87
CA GLN A 18 36.23 11.87 1.96
C GLN A 18 35.46 10.77 1.22
N LEU A 19 36.14 9.70 0.84
CA LEU A 19 35.49 8.54 0.23
C LEU A 19 34.52 7.86 1.21
N ASP A 20 34.95 7.65 2.46
CA ASP A 20 34.13 7.04 3.50
C ASP A 20 32.90 7.89 3.84
N ASP A 21 33.05 9.21 3.95
CA ASP A 21 31.95 10.14 4.20
C ASP A 21 30.93 10.13 3.05
N LEU A 22 31.39 10.07 1.79
CA LEU A 22 30.53 9.98 0.62
C LEU A 22 29.77 8.64 0.57
N ILE A 23 30.45 7.53 0.89
CA ILE A 23 29.82 6.21 0.98
C ILE A 23 28.73 6.21 2.06
N LYS A 24 29.04 6.75 3.25
CA LYS A 24 28.11 6.82 4.37
C LYS A 24 26.89 7.68 4.01
N LYS A 25 27.09 8.88 3.48
CA LYS A 25 26.00 9.75 3.04
C LYS A 25 25.13 9.09 1.96
N SER A 26 25.75 8.42 0.98
CA SER A 26 25.01 7.68 -0.05
C SER A 26 24.18 6.53 0.54
N ALA A 27 24.70 5.84 1.56
CA ALA A 27 23.96 4.79 2.27
C ALA A 27 22.76 5.36 3.04
N ASP A 28 22.97 6.46 3.77
CA ASP A 28 21.91 7.16 4.52
C ASP A 28 20.80 7.67 3.57
N ASP A 29 21.18 8.32 2.47
CA ASP A 29 20.24 8.81 1.44
C ASP A 29 19.42 7.66 0.82
N ARG A 30 20.07 6.52 0.54
CA ARG A 30 19.39 5.33 0.02
C ARG A 30 18.40 4.76 1.04
N GLN A 31 18.78 4.70 2.32
CA GLN A 31 17.92 4.21 3.39
C GLN A 31 16.68 5.09 3.55
N ASP A 32 16.84 6.41 3.48
CA ASP A 32 15.72 7.37 3.51
C ASP A 32 14.76 7.18 2.33
N LEU A 33 15.28 6.95 1.12
CA LEU A 33 14.46 6.67 -0.05
C LEU A 33 13.68 5.34 0.12
N LEU A 34 14.33 4.28 0.60
CA LEU A 34 13.67 2.99 0.87
C LEU A 34 12.54 3.13 1.89
N HIS A 35 12.77 3.89 2.96
CA HIS A 35 11.73 4.14 3.97
C HIS A 35 10.52 4.88 3.38
N LYS A 36 10.76 5.89 2.54
CA LYS A 36 9.69 6.61 1.83
C LYS A 36 8.89 5.69 0.90
N ILE A 37 9.56 4.83 0.14
CA ILE A 37 8.90 3.85 -0.74
C ILE A 37 8.05 2.88 0.07
N LYS A 38 8.60 2.28 1.14
CA LYS A 38 7.87 1.33 2.00
C LYS A 38 6.60 1.96 2.59
N ASN A 39 6.66 3.23 2.98
CA ASN A 39 5.49 3.94 3.50
C ASN A 39 4.41 4.15 2.43
N ILE A 40 4.80 4.42 1.17
CA ILE A 40 3.86 4.52 0.05
C ILE A 40 3.24 3.16 -0.23
N GLU A 41 4.04 2.10 -0.31
CA GLU A 41 3.57 0.73 -0.57
C GLU A 41 2.61 0.23 0.50
N THR A 42 2.88 0.53 1.77
CA THR A 42 1.98 0.20 2.88
C THR A 42 0.62 0.86 2.71
N LYS A 43 0.60 2.15 2.33
CA LYS A 43 -0.66 2.88 2.07
C LYS A 43 -1.39 2.34 0.84
N MET A 44 -0.66 1.99 -0.22
CA MET A 44 -1.24 1.36 -1.41
C MET A 44 -1.88 0.02 -1.06
N LYS A 45 -1.20 -0.83 -0.28
CA LYS A 45 -1.73 -2.12 0.15
C LYS A 45 -3.03 -1.97 0.93
N SER A 46 -3.10 -1.02 1.86
CA SER A 46 -4.34 -0.72 2.61
C SER A 46 -5.47 -0.29 1.68
N LEU A 47 -5.20 0.60 0.72
CA LEU A 47 -6.22 1.04 -0.24
C LEU A 47 -6.68 -0.08 -1.20
N SER A 48 -5.78 -1.00 -1.57
CA SER A 48 -6.14 -2.19 -2.33
C SER A 48 -7.04 -3.12 -1.51
N GLN A 49 -6.76 -3.31 -0.22
CA GLN A 49 -7.63 -4.08 0.67
C GLN A 49 -9.02 -3.44 0.79
N ASP A 50 -9.08 -2.11 0.92
CA ASP A 50 -10.36 -1.39 0.92
C ASP A 50 -11.16 -1.65 -0.37
N MET A 51 -10.49 -1.72 -1.53
CA MET A 51 -11.12 -2.02 -2.81
C MET A 51 -11.73 -3.43 -2.84
N GLU A 52 -10.98 -4.42 -2.35
CA GLU A 52 -11.46 -5.81 -2.23
C GLU A 52 -12.67 -5.89 -1.30
N ASN A 53 -12.62 -5.21 -0.16
CA ASN A 53 -13.72 -5.15 0.80
C ASN A 53 -14.96 -4.50 0.19
N ILE A 54 -14.81 -3.39 -0.54
CA ILE A 54 -15.93 -2.77 -1.26
C ILE A 54 -16.53 -3.74 -2.29
N ASN A 55 -15.70 -4.47 -3.03
CA ASN A 55 -16.17 -5.44 -4.00
C ASN A 55 -16.99 -6.56 -3.32
N THR A 56 -16.49 -7.11 -2.22
CA THR A 56 -17.19 -8.10 -1.39
C THR A 56 -18.53 -7.58 -0.88
N ILE A 57 -18.55 -6.35 -0.34
CA ILE A 57 -19.78 -5.70 0.15
C ILE A 57 -20.79 -5.58 -0.99
N ASN A 58 -20.37 -5.12 -2.17
CA ASN A 58 -21.28 -4.98 -3.31
C ASN A 58 -21.79 -6.34 -3.79
N LYS A 59 -20.93 -7.36 -3.85
CA LYS A 59 -21.27 -8.71 -4.31
C LYS A 59 -22.34 -9.37 -3.44
N TYR A 60 -22.23 -9.26 -2.12
CA TYR A 60 -23.11 -9.96 -1.17
C TYR A 60 -24.19 -9.07 -0.54
N ARG A 61 -24.36 -7.85 -1.07
CA ARG A 61 -25.29 -6.85 -0.52
C ARG A 61 -26.73 -7.34 -0.43
N GLU A 62 -27.21 -8.00 -1.47
CA GLU A 62 -28.62 -8.45 -1.52
C GLU A 62 -28.87 -9.65 -0.60
N ILE A 63 -27.91 -10.57 -0.50
CA ILE A 63 -27.93 -11.68 0.47
C ILE A 63 -28.03 -11.13 1.90
N TYR A 64 -27.18 -10.18 2.24
CA TYR A 64 -27.22 -9.54 3.55
C TYR A 64 -28.53 -8.78 3.80
N LYS A 65 -29.06 -8.06 2.81
CA LYS A 65 -30.35 -7.35 2.92
C LYS A 65 -31.51 -8.32 3.15
N TYR A 66 -31.53 -9.46 2.47
CA TYR A 66 -32.55 -10.48 2.68
C TYR A 66 -32.47 -11.05 4.09
N HIS A 67 -31.30 -11.53 4.52
CA HIS A 67 -31.09 -12.06 5.87
C HIS A 67 -31.46 -11.05 6.96
N LYS A 68 -31.12 -9.77 6.77
CA LYS A 68 -31.48 -8.71 7.71
C LYS A 68 -33.00 -8.46 7.82
N ARG A 69 -33.76 -8.69 6.74
CA ARG A 69 -35.22 -8.54 6.72
C ARG A 69 -35.93 -9.80 7.25
N ASN A 70 -35.32 -10.96 7.08
CA ASN A 70 -35.86 -12.27 7.45
C ASN A 70 -34.90 -12.97 8.44
N PRO A 71 -34.74 -12.46 9.67
CA PRO A 71 -33.79 -13.03 10.63
C PRO A 71 -34.16 -14.44 11.09
N GLU A 72 -35.44 -14.82 11.01
CA GLU A 72 -35.97 -16.14 11.40
C GLU A 72 -35.77 -17.22 10.32
N ASP A 73 -35.28 -16.85 9.13
CA ASP A 73 -34.99 -17.79 8.04
C ASP A 73 -33.64 -18.48 8.29
N GLU A 74 -33.65 -19.43 9.23
CA GLU A 74 -32.45 -20.16 9.66
C GLU A 74 -31.81 -20.95 8.50
N GLN A 75 -32.63 -21.55 7.63
CA GLN A 75 -32.13 -22.28 6.46
C GLN A 75 -31.33 -21.38 5.53
N PHE A 76 -31.81 -20.16 5.25
CA PHE A 76 -31.05 -19.18 4.48
C PHE A 76 -29.77 -18.75 5.19
N ALA A 77 -29.83 -18.54 6.51
CA ALA A 77 -28.68 -18.13 7.30
C ALA A 77 -27.57 -19.19 7.29
N GLU A 78 -27.94 -20.48 7.33
CA GLU A 78 -27.01 -21.61 7.22
C GLU A 78 -26.45 -21.76 5.80
N GLU A 79 -27.31 -21.71 4.77
CA GLU A 79 -26.91 -21.86 3.36
C GLU A 79 -25.91 -20.77 2.94
N TYR A 80 -26.15 -19.51 3.33
CA TYR A 80 -25.33 -18.36 2.97
C TYR A 80 -24.40 -17.88 4.09
N TYR A 81 -24.12 -18.75 5.07
CA TYR A 81 -23.30 -18.40 6.24
C TYR A 81 -21.95 -17.77 5.85
N SER A 82 -21.28 -18.36 4.86
CA SER A 82 -19.97 -17.91 4.38
C SER A 82 -20.04 -16.49 3.82
N GLU A 83 -20.98 -16.21 2.91
CA GLU A 83 -21.19 -14.92 2.28
C GLU A 83 -21.54 -13.84 3.31
N LEU A 84 -22.43 -14.17 4.25
CA LEU A 84 -22.82 -13.28 5.33
C LEU A 84 -21.63 -12.95 6.24
N SER A 85 -20.78 -13.94 6.53
CA SER A 85 -19.58 -13.78 7.34
C SER A 85 -18.57 -12.84 6.68
N VAL A 86 -18.18 -13.11 5.43
CA VAL A 86 -17.20 -12.28 4.72
C VAL A 86 -17.76 -10.87 4.47
N TYR A 87 -19.07 -10.72 4.20
CA TYR A 87 -19.71 -9.41 4.11
C TYR A 87 -19.61 -8.62 5.43
N LYS A 88 -19.87 -9.26 6.57
CA LYS A 88 -19.78 -8.62 7.90
C LYS A 88 -18.35 -8.17 8.19
N ILE A 89 -17.36 -9.00 7.89
CA ILE A 89 -15.94 -8.68 8.06
C ILE A 89 -15.55 -7.49 7.18
N ALA A 90 -15.81 -7.57 5.87
CA ALA A 90 -15.48 -6.49 4.93
C ALA A 90 -16.16 -5.17 5.32
N THR A 91 -17.42 -5.23 5.77
CA THR A 91 -18.15 -4.05 6.26
C THR A 91 -17.49 -3.46 7.50
N LYS A 92 -17.08 -4.30 8.47
CA LYS A 92 -16.39 -3.85 9.68
C LYS A 92 -15.08 -3.16 9.35
N GLU A 93 -14.23 -3.78 8.53
CA GLU A 93 -12.93 -3.22 8.15
C GLU A 93 -13.05 -1.88 7.42
N ILE A 94 -14.05 -1.72 6.55
CA ILE A 94 -14.34 -0.42 5.93
C ILE A 94 -14.80 0.61 6.98
N LEU A 95 -15.65 0.22 7.94
CA LEU A 95 -16.17 1.14 8.94
C LEU A 95 -15.13 1.57 9.99
N GLU A 96 -14.02 0.84 10.14
CA GLU A 96 -12.89 1.26 10.98
C GLU A 96 -12.21 2.54 10.46
N ASN A 97 -12.14 2.71 9.13
CA ASN A 97 -11.45 3.83 8.49
C ASN A 97 -12.38 4.85 7.84
N TYR A 98 -13.65 4.50 7.60
CA TYR A 98 -14.59 5.32 6.85
C TYR A 98 -15.96 5.40 7.54
N LYS A 99 -16.55 6.60 7.59
CA LYS A 99 -17.93 6.79 8.12
C LYS A 99 -19.01 6.09 7.29
N LYS A 100 -18.72 5.78 6.02
CA LYS A 100 -19.61 5.13 5.04
C LYS A 100 -18.80 4.45 3.97
N LEU A 101 -19.43 3.57 3.19
CA LEU A 101 -18.80 2.88 2.06
C LEU A 101 -18.18 3.92 1.09
N PRO A 102 -16.85 3.89 0.87
CA PRO A 102 -16.18 4.82 -0.03
C PRO A 102 -16.55 4.52 -1.49
N LYS A 103 -16.43 5.53 -2.35
CA LYS A 103 -16.56 5.32 -3.80
C LYS A 103 -15.27 4.70 -4.34
N THR A 104 -15.38 3.63 -5.11
CA THR A 104 -14.23 2.98 -5.76
C THR A 104 -13.39 3.94 -6.60
N LYS A 105 -14.02 4.89 -7.33
CA LYS A 105 -13.31 5.93 -8.08
C LYS A 105 -12.39 6.80 -7.20
N GLU A 106 -12.78 7.09 -5.96
CA GLU A 106 -11.96 7.89 -5.05
C GLU A 106 -10.73 7.12 -4.57
N ILE A 107 -10.87 5.81 -4.33
CA ILE A 107 -9.76 4.93 -3.95
C ILE A 107 -8.79 4.75 -5.12
N LEU A 108 -9.30 4.51 -6.33
CA LEU A 108 -8.47 4.43 -7.54
C LEU A 108 -7.64 5.70 -7.74
N SER A 109 -8.26 6.88 -7.64
CA SER A 109 -7.53 8.14 -7.77
C SER A 109 -6.43 8.31 -6.71
N LYS A 110 -6.63 7.80 -5.48
CA LYS A 110 -5.60 7.80 -4.44
C LYS A 110 -4.46 6.84 -4.77
N LEU A 111 -4.79 5.64 -5.27
CA LEU A 111 -3.80 4.65 -5.71
C LEU A 111 -2.94 5.18 -6.86
N ASP A 112 -3.55 5.81 -7.87
CA ASP A 112 -2.84 6.42 -9.00
C ASP A 112 -1.85 7.49 -8.52
N LYS A 113 -2.28 8.39 -7.63
CA LYS A 113 -1.41 9.43 -7.04
C LYS A 113 -0.25 8.84 -6.22
N LEU A 114 -0.48 7.72 -5.53
CA LEU A 114 0.58 7.04 -4.79
C LEU A 114 1.57 6.35 -5.74
N GLN A 115 1.07 5.75 -6.81
CA GLN A 115 1.89 5.15 -7.87
C GLN A 115 2.78 6.21 -8.54
N GLU A 116 2.20 7.35 -8.93
CA GLU A 116 2.93 8.50 -9.50
C GLU A 116 4.05 9.01 -8.58
N LYS A 117 3.82 8.99 -7.27
CA LYS A 117 4.85 9.35 -6.27
C LYS A 117 5.91 8.27 -6.09
N ARG A 118 5.55 6.99 -6.17
CA ARG A 118 6.46 5.87 -5.94
C ARG A 118 7.44 5.68 -7.10
N THR A 119 6.94 5.72 -8.34
CA THR A 119 7.72 5.45 -9.55
C THR A 119 9.04 6.24 -9.64
N PRO A 120 9.10 7.57 -9.45
CA PRO A 120 10.36 8.29 -9.51
C PRO A 120 11.30 7.92 -8.36
N LEU A 121 10.79 7.64 -7.15
CA LEU A 121 11.61 7.23 -6.01
C LEU A 121 12.31 5.88 -6.28
N CYS A 122 11.60 4.92 -6.87
CA CYS A 122 12.20 3.64 -7.28
C CYS A 122 13.33 3.85 -8.30
N LYS A 123 13.16 4.77 -9.25
CA LYS A 123 14.20 5.11 -10.24
C LYS A 123 15.41 5.80 -9.62
N SER A 124 15.26 6.50 -8.50
CA SER A 124 16.35 7.16 -7.79
C SER A 124 17.18 6.22 -6.89
N ILE A 125 16.72 4.99 -6.67
CA ILE A 125 17.43 3.97 -5.87
C ILE A 125 18.25 3.02 -6.75
N LEU A 126 17.80 2.80 -7.99
CA LEU A 126 18.45 1.96 -9.01
C LEU A 126 19.63 2.70 -9.67
#